data_AF-A0A958RMM9-F1
#
_entry.id   AF-A0A958RMM9-F1
#
_cell.length_a   1.000
_cell.length_b   1.000
_cell.length_c   1.000
_cell.angle_alpha   90.00
_cell.angle_beta   90.00
_cell.angle_gamma   90.00
#
_symmetry.space_group_name_H-M   'P 1'
#
loop_
_entity.id
_entity.type
_entity.pdbx_description
1 polymer ?
#
loop_
_entity_poly.entity_id
_entity_poly.type
_entity_poly.pdbx_seq_one_letter_code
_entity_poly.pdbx_strand_id
1 'polypeptide(L)'
;VFLTIDIRFCPALIDEIAPQVQTIFHDCETSPFATGVHAHYNDLNTLSPNTKAKLWLYHYQPTPTQDAEKDGFQGFVKKGQVFQYFEPEQRISESE
;
A
#
# COMPACT_ATOMS: atom_id res chain seq x y z
N VAL A 1 -0.58 9.04 6.60
CA VAL A 1 -1.06 7.73 6.11
C VAL A 1 -2.12 8.00 5.06
N PHE A 2 -2.17 7.22 3.98
CA PHE A 2 -3.28 7.23 3.02
C PHE A 2 -3.93 5.86 2.98
N LEU A 3 -5.25 5.83 2.92
CA LEU A 3 -6.04 4.61 2.79
C LEU A 3 -6.87 4.78 1.53
N THR A 4 -6.62 3.94 0.52
CA THR A 4 -7.63 3.77 -0.52
C THR A 4 -8.78 2.99 0.08
N ILE A 5 -9.94 3.08 -0.56
CA ILE A 5 -11.03 2.12 -0.44
C ILE A 5 -11.00 1.27 -1.71
N ASP A 6 -12.10 0.62 -2.07
CA ASP A 6 -12.27 -0.02 -3.37
C ASP A 6 -11.98 0.97 -4.51
N ILE A 7 -10.96 0.67 -5.31
CA ILE A 7 -10.52 1.54 -6.40
C ILE A 7 -9.97 0.73 -7.57
N ARG A 8 -10.23 1.17 -8.79
CA ARG A 8 -9.52 0.67 -9.98
C ARG A 8 -8.07 1.14 -9.98
N PHE A 9 -7.21 0.45 -10.72
CA PHE A 9 -5.82 0.87 -10.87
C PHE A 9 -5.73 2.29 -11.47
N CYS A 10 -5.24 3.24 -10.67
CA CYS A 10 -5.09 4.65 -11.02
C CYS A 10 -3.67 5.12 -10.64
N PRO A 11 -2.65 4.82 -11.44
CA PRO A 11 -1.25 5.10 -11.09
C PRO A 11 -0.99 6.60 -10.88
N ALA A 12 -1.68 7.47 -11.62
CA ALA A 12 -1.53 8.92 -11.48
C ALA A 12 -1.87 9.41 -10.05
N LEU A 13 -2.95 8.90 -9.45
CA LEU A 13 -3.32 9.22 -8.07
C LEU A 13 -2.27 8.70 -7.08
N ILE A 14 -1.78 7.48 -7.29
CA ILE A 14 -0.78 6.86 -6.42
C ILE A 14 0.52 7.67 -6.49
N ASP A 15 0.96 8.06 -7.68
CA ASP A 15 2.18 8.85 -7.88
C ASP A 15 2.07 10.26 -7.29
N GLU A 16 0.88 10.87 -7.31
CA GLU A 16 0.63 12.16 -6.66
C GLU A 16 0.69 12.06 -5.12
N ILE A 17 0.12 11.01 -4.55
CA ILE A 17 -0.01 10.85 -3.10
C ILE A 17 1.25 10.27 -2.46
N ALA A 18 1.94 9.35 -3.14
CA ALA A 18 3.08 8.63 -2.57
C ALA A 18 4.18 9.54 -1.98
N PRO A 19 4.55 10.70 -2.56
CA PRO A 19 5.53 11.61 -1.97
C PRO A 19 5.08 12.24 -0.64
N GLN A 20 3.78 12.34 -0.41
CA GLN A 20 3.18 13.10 0.70
C GLN A 20 2.94 12.23 1.94
N VAL A 21 3.04 10.91 1.82
CA VAL A 21 2.74 9.97 2.90
C VAL A 21 3.84 8.94 3.10
N GLN A 22 3.91 8.41 4.32
CA GLN A 22 4.83 7.33 4.70
C GLN A 22 4.27 5.94 4.37
N THR A 23 2.96 5.76 4.52
CA THR A 23 2.28 4.49 4.30
C THR A 23 1.01 4.70 3.50
N ILE A 24 0.79 3.81 2.54
CA ILE A 24 -0.43 3.67 1.76
C ILE A 24 -1.03 2.28 2.04
N PHE A 25 -2.26 2.23 2.50
CA PHE A 25 -3.07 1.01 2.50
C PHE A 25 -3.87 0.99 1.21
N HIS A 26 -3.61 0.00 0.35
CA HIS A 26 -4.16 -0.03 -1.01
C HIS A 26 -5.01 -1.28 -1.24
N ASP A 27 -6.16 -1.07 -1.89
CA ASP A 27 -7.03 -2.12 -2.43
C ASP A 27 -6.24 -3.01 -3.40
N CYS A 28 -6.40 -4.32 -3.29
CA CYS A 28 -5.64 -5.26 -4.06
C CYS A 28 -6.46 -6.51 -4.34
N GLU A 29 -6.76 -6.71 -5.60
CA GLU A 29 -7.30 -7.96 -6.11
C GLU A 29 -6.16 -8.90 -6.51
N THR A 30 -6.27 -10.15 -6.08
CA THR A 30 -5.35 -11.26 -6.39
C THR A 30 -6.05 -12.40 -7.11
N SER A 31 -7.25 -12.18 -7.67
CA SER A 31 -7.93 -13.19 -8.46
C SER A 31 -7.09 -13.59 -9.68
N PRO A 32 -7.30 -14.78 -10.27
CA PRO A 32 -6.54 -15.19 -11.45
C PRO A 32 -6.72 -14.28 -12.67
N PHE A 33 -7.76 -13.45 -12.67
CA PHE A 33 -8.08 -12.47 -13.71
C PHE A 33 -8.49 -11.15 -13.06
N ALA A 34 -8.18 -10.03 -13.71
CA ALA A 34 -8.64 -8.71 -13.27
C ALA A 34 -10.14 -8.57 -13.52
N THR A 35 -10.92 -8.23 -12.49
CA THR A 35 -12.37 -7.99 -12.62
C THR A 35 -12.68 -6.65 -13.27
N GLY A 36 -11.71 -5.72 -13.27
CA GLY A 36 -11.87 -4.35 -13.76
C GLY A 36 -12.58 -3.41 -12.78
N VAL A 37 -12.94 -3.90 -11.60
CA VAL A 37 -13.55 -3.10 -10.52
C VAL A 37 -12.51 -2.67 -9.49
N HIS A 38 -11.54 -3.54 -9.21
CA HIS A 38 -10.48 -3.33 -8.22
C HIS A 38 -9.11 -3.18 -8.89
N ALA A 39 -8.14 -2.65 -8.16
CA ALA A 39 -6.75 -2.61 -8.58
C ALA A 39 -6.16 -4.01 -8.48
N HIS A 40 -5.74 -4.57 -9.61
CA HIS A 40 -5.20 -5.92 -9.65
C HIS A 40 -3.73 -5.94 -9.23
N TYR A 41 -3.29 -6.99 -8.53
CA TYR A 41 -1.92 -7.13 -8.04
C TYR A 41 -0.87 -6.96 -9.15
N ASN A 42 -1.11 -7.51 -10.33
CA ASN A 42 -0.21 -7.37 -11.48
C ASN A 42 -0.04 -5.91 -11.93
N ASP A 43 -1.10 -5.10 -11.84
CA ASP A 43 -1.03 -3.68 -12.19
C ASP A 43 -0.22 -2.92 -11.14
N LEU A 44 -0.47 -3.20 -9.85
CA LEU A 44 0.30 -2.62 -8.74
C LEU A 44 1.79 -2.97 -8.84
N ASN A 45 2.12 -4.13 -9.39
CA ASN A 45 3.50 -4.56 -9.59
C ASN A 45 4.28 -3.71 -10.60
N THR A 46 3.58 -2.93 -11.44
CA THR A 46 4.20 -1.99 -12.39
C THR A 46 4.65 -0.68 -11.75
N LEU A 47 4.24 -0.41 -10.51
CA LEU A 47 4.61 0.81 -9.79
C LEU A 47 6.12 0.87 -9.50
N SER A 48 6.64 2.09 -9.34
CA SER A 48 8.05 2.29 -9.01
C SER A 48 8.42 1.59 -7.69
N PRO A 49 9.67 1.12 -7.52
CA PRO A 49 10.11 0.49 -6.27
C PRO A 49 9.87 1.38 -5.03
N ASN A 50 10.08 2.69 -5.16
CA ASN A 50 9.86 3.66 -4.09
C ASN A 50 8.38 3.75 -3.69
N THR A 51 7.48 3.67 -4.67
CA THR A 51 6.03 3.63 -4.44
C THR A 51 5.65 2.32 -3.76
N LYS A 52 6.05 1.17 -4.32
CA LYS A 52 5.73 -0.16 -3.78
C LYS A 52 6.16 -0.32 -2.32
N ALA A 53 7.34 0.18 -1.97
CA ALA A 53 7.85 0.15 -0.61
C ALA A 53 6.99 0.89 0.42
N LYS A 54 6.00 1.69 0.01
CA LYS A 54 5.03 2.36 0.90
C LYS A 54 3.69 1.64 1.01
N LEU A 55 3.43 0.65 0.16
CA LEU A 55 2.12 0.01 0.03
C LEU A 55 1.98 -1.23 0.92
N TRP A 56 0.97 -1.20 1.79
CA TRP A 56 0.34 -2.38 2.39
C TRP A 56 -0.88 -2.76 1.57
N LEU A 57 -1.00 -4.03 1.20
CA LEU A 57 -2.08 -4.52 0.31
C LEU A 57 -3.19 -5.17 1.13
N TYR A 58 -4.45 -4.81 0.87
CA TYR A 58 -5.61 -5.40 1.52
C TYR A 58 -6.72 -5.72 0.50
N HIS A 59 -7.83 -6.33 0.95
CA HIS A 59 -8.98 -6.69 0.10
C HIS A 59 -8.71 -7.78 -0.96
N TYR A 60 -7.69 -8.59 -0.71
CA TYR A 60 -7.27 -9.68 -1.58
C TYR A 60 -8.04 -10.99 -1.32
N GLN A 61 -8.05 -11.87 -2.31
CA GLN A 61 -8.70 -13.19 -2.22
C GLN A 61 -8.00 -14.08 -1.19
N PRO A 62 -8.74 -14.99 -0.52
CA PRO A 62 -8.13 -15.95 0.39
C PRO A 62 -6.98 -16.72 -0.27
N THR A 63 -5.91 -16.96 0.50
CA THR A 63 -4.71 -17.71 0.05
C THR A 63 -4.12 -17.17 -1.26
N PRO A 64 -3.65 -15.90 -1.29
CA PRO A 64 -2.99 -15.37 -2.48
C PRO A 64 -1.73 -16.19 -2.79
N THR A 65 -1.47 -16.46 -4.07
CA THR A 65 -0.24 -17.15 -4.51
C THR A 65 0.93 -16.19 -4.65
N GLN A 66 0.67 -14.89 -4.58
CA GLN A 66 1.64 -13.82 -4.71
C GLN A 66 2.43 -13.62 -3.40
N ASP A 67 3.66 -13.16 -3.53
CA ASP A 67 4.54 -12.82 -2.41
C ASP A 67 4.80 -11.32 -2.42
N ALA A 68 3.94 -10.58 -1.70
CA ALA A 68 3.95 -9.13 -1.68
C ALA A 68 5.28 -8.55 -1.18
N GLU A 69 5.89 -9.16 -0.17
CA GLU A 69 7.16 -8.68 0.40
C GLU A 69 8.30 -8.89 -0.61
N LYS A 70 8.36 -10.06 -1.25
CA LYS A 70 9.35 -10.35 -2.31
C LYS A 70 9.23 -9.42 -3.52
N ASP A 71 8.02 -9.00 -3.84
CA ASP A 71 7.74 -8.10 -4.97
C ASP A 71 7.96 -6.61 -4.63
N GLY A 72 8.35 -6.30 -3.39
CA GLY A 72 8.76 -4.96 -2.94
C GLY A 72 7.65 -4.14 -2.29
N PHE A 73 6.52 -4.75 -1.96
CA PHE A 73 5.48 -4.15 -1.11
C PHE A 73 5.82 -4.35 0.37
N GLN A 74 5.13 -3.66 1.27
CA GLN A 74 5.25 -3.89 2.72
C GLN A 74 4.64 -5.24 3.14
N GLY A 75 3.74 -5.80 2.33
CA GLY A 75 3.09 -7.08 2.56
C GLY A 75 1.56 -7.01 2.46
N PHE A 76 0.92 -8.14 2.73
CA PHE A 76 -0.52 -8.23 2.85
C PHE A 76 -0.98 -7.94 4.28
N VAL A 77 -1.97 -7.06 4.42
CA VAL A 77 -2.61 -6.77 5.70
C VAL A 77 -3.37 -7.99 6.20
N LYS A 78 -3.07 -8.44 7.42
CA LYS A 78 -3.70 -9.61 8.04
C LYS A 78 -4.93 -9.20 8.86
N LYS A 79 -5.91 -10.10 8.97
CA LYS A 79 -7.08 -9.89 9.84
C LYS A 79 -6.63 -9.64 11.28
N GLY A 80 -7.13 -8.56 11.88
CA GLY A 80 -6.78 -8.16 13.24
C GLY A 80 -5.40 -7.49 13.40
N GLN A 81 -4.69 -7.24 12.29
CA GLN A 81 -3.43 -6.50 12.34
C GLN A 81 -3.69 -5.05 12.77
N VAL A 82 -2.84 -4.55 13.67
CA VAL A 82 -2.92 -3.19 14.20
C VAL A 82 -1.69 -2.42 13.76
N PHE A 83 -1.90 -1.19 13.27
CA PHE A 83 -0.84 -0.25 12.93
C PHE A 83 -0.91 0.93 13.89
N GLN A 84 0.21 1.27 14.49
CA GLN A 84 0.35 2.42 15.38
C GLN A 84 1.25 3.44 14.71
N TYR A 85 0.78 4.68 14.66
CA TYR A 85 1.54 5.82 14.16
C TYR A 85 1.72 6.78 15.32
N PHE A 86 2.95 7.28 15.45
CA PHE A 86 3.31 8.26 16.45
C PHE A 86 3.68 9.53 15.68
N GLU A 87 3.27 10.69 16.20
CA GLU A 87 3.84 11.94 15.74
C GLU A 87 5.36 11.86 15.97
N PRO A 88 6.19 12.39 15.05
CA PRO A 88 7.58 12.57 15.38
C PRO A 88 7.62 13.41 16.66
N GLU A 89 8.31 12.91 17.70
CA GLU A 89 8.64 13.72 18.87
C GLU A 89 9.10 15.08 18.33
N GLN A 90 8.41 16.16 18.73
CA GLN A 90 8.88 17.50 18.42
C GLN A 90 10.32 17.51 18.88
N ARG A 91 11.27 17.55 17.93
CA ARG A 91 12.68 17.71 18.25
C ARG A 91 12.72 18.96 19.10
N ILE A 92 12.83 18.78 20.41
CA ILE A 92 13.08 19.85 21.33
C ILE A 92 14.39 20.43 20.80
N SER A 93 14.28 21.63 20.23
CA SER A 93 15.40 22.54 20.16
C SER A 93 15.78 22.82 21.62
N GLU A 94 16.59 21.95 22.19
CA GLU A 94 17.50 22.37 23.24
C GLU A 94 18.57 23.19 22.52
N SER A 95 18.21 24.46 22.34
CA SER A 95 19.16 25.54 22.37
C SER A 95 19.87 25.49 23.72
N GLU A 96 21.18 25.24 23.71
CA GLU A 96 22.21 26.03 24.37
C GLU A 96 23.61 25.62 23.87
#